data_AF-A0AAW1C9A1-F1
#
_entry.id   AF-A0AAW1C9A1-F1
#
_cell.length_a   1.000
_cell.length_b   1.000
_cell.length_c   1.000
_cell.angle_alpha   90.00
_cell.angle_beta   90.00
_cell.angle_gamma   90.00
#
_symmetry.space_group_name_H-M   'P 1'
#
loop_
_entity.id
_entity.type
_entity.pdbx_description
1 polymer ?
#
loop_
_entity_poly.entity_id
_entity_poly.type
_entity_poly.pdbx_seq_one_letter_code
_entity_poly.pdbx_strand_id
1 'polypeptide(L)'
;MTDPSYHGQILTLVNPIIGNGGVPDTAASDEIGLSRYLESDGIKVSGLLVLDYSNEYSHWRAVKTLGEWLKEEKIPALYGIDTRMLSKIIRDKGTILGKIEFEGQPVEFLDPNKKNLIAEVSTKVKIPFSLETLLKYSSSFCCPT
;
A
#
# COMPACT_ATOMS: atom_id res chain seq x y z
N MET A 1 0.47 -1.99 -1.55
CA MET A 1 0.22 -0.99 -0.48
C MET A 1 -0.58 0.20 -1.00
N THR A 2 -0.28 0.70 -2.19
CA THR A 2 -1.01 1.79 -2.86
C THR A 2 -2.18 1.29 -3.72
N ASP A 3 -2.39 -0.01 -3.82
CA ASP A 3 -3.54 -0.58 -4.53
C ASP A 3 -4.84 -0.31 -3.71
N PRO A 4 -5.87 0.32 -4.33
CA PRO A 4 -7.17 0.60 -3.71
C PRO A 4 -7.89 -0.63 -3.13
N SER A 5 -7.58 -1.83 -3.62
CA SER A 5 -8.20 -3.08 -3.17
C SER A 5 -7.91 -3.40 -1.70
N TYR A 6 -6.83 -2.85 -1.14
CA TYR A 6 -6.46 -3.04 0.27
C TYR A 6 -7.10 -2.02 1.22
N HIS A 7 -8.01 -1.16 0.73
CA HIS A 7 -8.68 -0.17 1.56
C HIS A 7 -9.45 -0.84 2.71
N GLY A 8 -9.17 -0.40 3.94
CA GLY A 8 -9.77 -0.98 5.16
C GLY A 8 -9.10 -2.28 5.64
N GLN A 9 -8.03 -2.75 5.00
CA GLN A 9 -7.37 -4.01 5.33
C GLN A 9 -5.99 -3.80 5.97
N ILE A 10 -5.64 -4.70 6.89
CA ILE A 10 -4.28 -4.80 7.44
C ILE A 10 -3.50 -5.79 6.58
N LEU A 11 -2.45 -5.31 5.92
CA LEU A 11 -1.65 -6.12 5.02
C LEU A 11 -0.55 -6.84 5.78
N THR A 12 -0.51 -8.17 5.65
CA THR A 12 0.60 -8.99 6.16
C THR A 12 1.49 -9.39 4.99
N LEU A 13 2.76 -8.96 5.01
CA LEU A 13 3.69 -9.28 3.94
C LEU A 13 4.39 -10.62 4.19
N VAL A 14 4.34 -11.50 3.20
CA VAL A 14 4.99 -12.83 3.24
C VAL A 14 6.50 -12.71 3.04
N ASN A 15 6.95 -11.69 2.30
CA ASN A 15 8.38 -11.43 2.16
C ASN A 15 8.94 -10.98 3.53
N PRO A 16 9.96 -11.69 4.07
CA PRO A 16 10.47 -11.42 5.40
C PRO A 16 11.16 -10.06 5.53
N ILE A 17 11.80 -9.56 4.48
CA ILE A 17 12.59 -8.32 4.53
C ILE A 17 11.91 -7.27 3.67
N ILE A 18 11.42 -6.22 4.33
CA ILE A 18 10.67 -5.13 3.69
C ILE A 18 11.38 -3.80 3.91
N GLY A 19 11.36 -2.93 2.89
CA GLY A 19 11.92 -1.57 2.96
C GLY A 19 13.30 -1.40 2.32
N ASN A 20 13.92 -2.48 1.83
CA ASN A 20 15.23 -2.45 1.16
C ASN A 20 15.29 -1.51 -0.06
N GLY A 21 14.20 -1.41 -0.82
CA GLY A 21 14.07 -0.55 -1.99
C GLY A 21 13.71 0.90 -1.66
N GLY A 22 13.48 1.24 -0.38
CA GLY A 22 12.97 2.55 0.03
C GLY A 22 11.64 2.88 -0.62
N VAL A 23 11.34 4.18 -0.71
CA VAL A 23 10.14 4.70 -1.37
C VAL A 23 10.57 5.62 -2.52
N PRO A 24 10.02 5.42 -3.74
CA PRO A 24 10.29 6.31 -4.85
C PRO A 24 9.65 7.69 -4.64
N ASP A 25 9.93 8.64 -5.52
CA ASP A 25 9.31 9.97 -5.43
C ASP A 25 7.77 9.88 -5.52
N THR A 26 7.08 10.11 -4.41
CA THR A 26 5.63 9.99 -4.32
C THR A 26 4.89 11.17 -4.94
N ALA A 27 5.57 12.30 -5.19
CA ALA A 27 4.98 13.50 -5.79
C ALA A 27 5.19 13.55 -7.31
N ALA A 28 6.08 12.70 -7.85
CA ALA A 28 6.31 12.62 -9.28
C ALA A 28 5.03 12.23 -10.02
N SER A 29 4.61 13.08 -10.95
CA SER A 29 3.50 12.82 -11.86
C SER A 29 4.02 12.50 -13.26
N ASP A 30 3.35 11.59 -13.93
CA ASP A 30 3.56 11.30 -15.35
C ASP A 30 2.94 12.38 -16.24
N GLU A 31 3.22 12.29 -17.54
CA GLU A 31 2.67 13.18 -18.59
C GLU A 31 1.13 13.28 -18.58
N ILE A 32 0.48 12.29 -17.96
CA ILE A 32 -0.97 12.12 -17.88
C ILE A 32 -1.55 12.61 -16.54
N GLY A 33 -0.72 13.17 -15.66
CA GLY A 33 -1.13 13.67 -14.34
C GLY A 33 -1.40 12.60 -13.29
N LEU A 34 -1.06 11.33 -13.57
CA LEU A 34 -1.10 10.24 -12.59
C LEU A 34 0.24 10.12 -11.86
N SER A 35 0.23 9.54 -10.66
CA SER A 35 1.46 9.24 -9.95
C SER A 35 2.34 8.32 -10.79
N ARG A 36 3.60 8.71 -10.99
CA ARG A 36 4.53 8.03 -11.88
C ARG A 36 4.98 6.66 -11.35
N TYR A 37 4.94 6.47 -10.04
CA TYR A 37 5.50 5.30 -9.38
C TYR A 37 4.52 4.59 -8.45
N LEU A 38 3.31 5.13 -8.28
CA LEU A 38 2.30 4.59 -7.38
C LEU A 38 1.03 4.23 -8.17
N GLU A 39 0.37 3.15 -7.77
CA GLU A 39 -0.89 2.69 -8.36
C GLU A 39 -2.10 3.58 -8.00
N SER A 40 -1.97 4.48 -7.02
CA SER A 40 -3.01 5.44 -6.65
C SER A 40 -2.41 6.66 -5.95
N ASP A 41 -3.27 7.59 -5.52
CA ASP A 41 -2.86 8.86 -4.91
C ASP A 41 -2.12 8.73 -3.56
N GLY A 42 -2.03 7.53 -2.98
CA GLY A 42 -1.39 7.34 -1.68
C GLY A 42 -1.49 5.91 -1.15
N ILE A 43 -1.11 5.71 0.11
CA ILE A 43 -1.22 4.40 0.76
C ILE A 43 -2.70 4.11 1.05
N LYS A 44 -3.15 2.90 0.68
CA LYS A 44 -4.55 2.47 0.87
C LYS A 44 -4.70 1.43 1.98
N VAL A 45 -3.63 0.75 2.36
CA VAL A 45 -3.65 -0.20 3.49
C VAL A 45 -3.92 0.55 4.79
N SER A 46 -4.75 -0.02 5.67
CA SER A 46 -5.02 0.54 7.00
C SER A 46 -3.92 0.21 8.01
N GLY A 47 -3.10 -0.78 7.72
CA GLY A 47 -1.91 -1.10 8.50
C GLY A 47 -1.02 -2.10 7.79
N LEU A 48 0.22 -2.20 8.26
CA LEU A 48 1.23 -3.09 7.68
C LEU A 48 1.87 -3.97 8.76
N LEU A 49 1.95 -5.28 8.51
CA LEU A 49 2.66 -6.23 9.36
C LEU A 49 3.80 -6.86 8.56
N VAL A 50 5.01 -6.78 9.10
CA VAL A 50 6.23 -7.33 8.49
C VAL A 50 7.03 -8.14 9.51
N LEU A 51 7.85 -9.07 9.02
CA LEU A 51 8.76 -9.82 9.86
C LEU A 51 9.97 -8.96 10.22
N ASP A 52 10.65 -8.41 9.21
CA ASP A 52 11.82 -7.57 9.39
C ASP A 52 11.71 -6.30 8.53
N TYR A 53 12.18 -5.19 9.10
CA TYR A 53 12.14 -3.88 8.48
C TYR A 53 13.56 -3.36 8.28
N SER A 54 13.90 -3.06 7.03
CA SER A 54 15.18 -2.48 6.68
C SER A 54 15.14 -0.96 6.93
N ASN A 55 15.90 -0.51 7.94
CA ASN A 55 16.04 0.92 8.24
C ASN A 55 16.78 1.68 7.15
N GLU A 56 17.72 1.03 6.49
CA GLU A 56 18.49 1.57 5.38
C GLU A 56 17.92 1.05 4.05
N TYR A 57 17.81 1.92 3.06
CA TYR A 57 17.42 1.54 1.71
C TYR A 57 18.60 1.68 0.76
N SER A 58 18.61 0.85 -0.28
CA SER A 58 19.60 0.93 -1.35
C SER A 58 18.90 0.73 -2.69
N HIS A 59 18.46 1.85 -3.27
CA HIS A 59 17.88 1.86 -4.60
C HIS A 59 18.04 3.24 -5.25
N TRP A 60 18.36 3.27 -6.54
CA TRP A 60 18.67 4.51 -7.27
C TRP A 60 17.49 5.49 -7.39
N ARG A 61 16.26 5.01 -7.20
CA ARG A 61 15.03 5.83 -7.21
C ARG A 61 14.52 6.18 -5.83
N ALA A 62 15.11 5.62 -4.78
CA ALA A 62 14.60 5.81 -3.43
C ALA A 62 14.93 7.22 -2.94
N VAL A 63 13.91 7.91 -2.45
CA VAL A 63 14.02 9.29 -1.95
C VAL A 63 13.91 9.33 -0.43
N LYS A 64 13.17 8.37 0.16
CA LYS A 64 12.94 8.29 1.61
C LYS A 64 12.79 6.84 2.07
N THR A 65 12.87 6.63 3.39
CA THR A 65 12.62 5.31 3.97
C THR A 65 11.12 4.97 3.93
N LEU A 66 10.79 3.68 3.93
CA LEU A 66 9.40 3.23 4.00
C LEU A 66 8.73 3.65 5.32
N GLY A 67 9.48 3.65 6.43
CA GLY A 67 8.98 4.09 7.73
C GLY A 67 8.64 5.59 7.76
N GLU A 68 9.41 6.44 7.10
CA GLU A 68 9.08 7.87 6.97
C GLU A 68 7.79 8.08 6.18
N TRP A 69 7.65 7.39 5.05
CA TRP A 69 6.44 7.47 4.24
C TRP A 69 5.18 7.00 4.97
N LEU A 70 5.30 5.90 5.73
CA LEU A 70 4.21 5.42 6.58
C LEU A 70 3.80 6.44 7.66
N LYS A 71 4.77 7.18 8.22
CA LYS A 71 4.50 8.25 9.20
C LYS A 71 3.80 9.45 8.56
N GLU A 72 4.23 9.86 7.37
CA GLU A 72 3.61 10.96 6.61
C GLU A 72 2.13 10.65 6.31
N GLU A 73 1.84 9.43 5.85
CA GLU A 73 0.50 8.96 5.51
C GLU A 73 -0.32 8.51 6.73
N LYS A 74 0.26 8.58 7.95
CA LYS A 74 -0.36 8.19 9.23
C LYS A 74 -0.85 6.74 9.26
N ILE A 75 -0.09 5.83 8.65
CA ILE A 75 -0.42 4.42 8.59
C ILE A 75 0.38 3.64 9.66
N PRO A 76 -0.30 2.94 10.59
CA PRO A 76 0.39 2.12 11.59
C PRO A 76 1.05 0.91 10.94
N ALA A 77 2.29 0.63 11.33
CA ALA A 77 3.03 -0.54 10.89
C ALA A 77 3.78 -1.18 12.05
N LEU A 78 3.86 -2.52 12.04
CA LEU A 78 4.59 -3.31 13.02
C LEU A 78 5.58 -4.25 12.31
N TYR A 79 6.77 -4.34 12.87
CA TYR A 79 7.81 -5.29 12.46
C TYR A 79 8.15 -6.24 13.63
N GLY A 80 8.84 -7.34 13.35
CA GLY A 80 9.17 -8.37 14.34
C GLY A 80 8.07 -9.41 14.56
N ILE A 81 7.07 -9.47 13.66
CA ILE A 81 5.93 -10.39 13.77
C ILE A 81 6.16 -11.59 12.85
N ASP A 82 5.88 -12.81 13.32
CA ASP A 82 5.91 -14.00 12.47
C ASP A 82 4.76 -13.96 11.44
N THR A 83 5.04 -13.35 10.29
CA THR A 83 4.08 -13.25 9.17
C THR A 83 3.79 -14.60 8.53
N ARG A 84 4.66 -15.60 8.69
CA ARG A 84 4.40 -16.97 8.20
C ARG A 84 3.36 -17.67 9.06
N MET A 85 3.44 -17.52 10.38
CA MET A 85 2.41 -18.01 11.30
C MET A 85 1.07 -17.34 11.02
N LEU A 86 1.05 -16.01 10.88
CA LEU A 86 -0.18 -15.27 10.54
C LEU A 86 -0.78 -15.73 9.22
N SER A 87 0.04 -15.89 8.18
CA SER A 87 -0.43 -16.32 6.85
C SER A 87 -1.08 -17.71 6.88
N LYS A 88 -0.58 -18.62 7.72
CA LYS A 88 -1.21 -19.94 7.92
C LYS A 88 -2.60 -19.81 8.54
N ILE A 89 -2.71 -19.02 9.60
CA ILE A 89 -3.98 -18.81 10.31
C ILE A 89 -5.02 -18.18 9.36
N ILE A 90 -4.62 -17.16 8.58
CA ILE A 90 -5.48 -16.50 7.58
C ILE A 90 -5.89 -17.47 6.48
N ARG A 91 -4.96 -18.30 5.97
CA ARG A 91 -5.26 -19.27 4.93
C ARG A 91 -6.28 -20.33 5.38
N ASP A 92 -6.24 -20.74 6.64
CA ASP A 92 -7.13 -21.77 7.18
C ASP A 92 -8.53 -21.21 7.54
N LYS A 93 -8.60 -19.96 8.02
CA LYS A 93 -9.86 -19.35 8.49
C LYS A 93 -10.52 -18.41 7.47
N GLY A 94 -9.83 -18.05 6.40
CA GLY A 94 -10.28 -17.05 5.44
C GLY A 94 -10.14 -15.63 5.99
N THR A 95 -11.20 -14.83 5.92
CA THR A 95 -11.18 -13.44 6.38
C THR A 95 -11.19 -13.37 7.91
N ILE A 96 -10.15 -12.75 8.47
CA ILE A 96 -10.00 -12.56 9.92
C ILE A 96 -10.03 -11.06 10.22
N LEU A 97 -10.79 -10.68 11.24
CA LEU A 97 -10.74 -9.32 11.78
C LEU A 97 -9.52 -9.17 12.69
N GLY A 98 -8.77 -8.10 12.47
CA GLY A 98 -7.58 -7.76 13.23
C GLY A 98 -7.55 -6.28 13.59
N LYS A 99 -6.80 -5.93 14.62
CA LYS A 99 -6.50 -4.54 14.98
C LYS A 99 -5.05 -4.40 15.39
N ILE A 100 -4.47 -3.25 15.11
CA ILE A 100 -3.19 -2.82 15.68
C ILE A 100 -3.53 -1.90 16.85
N GLU A 101 -3.13 -2.30 18.05
CA GLU A 101 -3.42 -1.57 19.29
C GLU A 101 -2.11 -1.16 19.95
N PHE A 102 -2.02 0.13 20.31
CA PHE A 102 -0.91 0.67 21.08
C PHE A 102 -1.37 0.86 22.53
N GLU A 103 -0.44 0.81 23.47
CA GLU A 103 -0.76 1.05 24.89
C GLU A 103 -1.44 2.41 25.07
N GLY A 104 -2.59 2.41 25.76
CA GLY A 104 -3.39 3.62 26.00
C GLY A 104 -4.30 4.06 24.85
N GLN A 105 -4.34 3.33 23.73
CA GLN A 105 -5.22 3.62 22.58
C GLN A 105 -6.06 2.38 22.21
N PRO A 106 -7.09 2.04 23.00
CA PRO A 106 -7.93 0.89 22.71
C PRO A 106 -8.73 1.12 21.42
N VAL A 107 -8.72 0.13 20.52
CA VAL A 107 -9.46 0.19 19.24
C VAL A 107 -10.50 -0.93 19.19
N GLU A 108 -11.69 -0.63 18.71
CA GLU A 108 -12.74 -1.64 18.50
C GLU A 108 -12.51 -2.43 17.20
N PHE A 109 -12.95 -3.69 17.20
CA PHE A 109 -12.96 -4.48 15.96
C PHE A 109 -14.03 -3.95 15.01
N LEU A 110 -13.59 -3.49 13.85
CA LEU A 110 -14.45 -2.99 12.79
C LEU A 110 -14.34 -3.92 11.59
N ASP A 111 -15.49 -4.33 11.05
CA ASP A 111 -15.54 -5.09 9.81
C ASP A 111 -15.67 -4.11 8.63
N PRO A 112 -14.61 -3.92 7.82
CA PRO A 112 -14.64 -3.02 6.68
C PRO A 112 -15.61 -3.49 5.59
N ASN A 113 -15.89 -4.79 5.50
CA ASN A 113 -16.73 -5.37 4.44
C ASN A 113 -18.21 -5.01 4.58
N LYS A 114 -18.62 -4.50 5.74
CA LYS A 114 -19.99 -3.99 5.96
C LYS A 114 -20.21 -2.61 5.33
N LYS A 115 -19.13 -1.92 4.94
CA LYS A 115 -19.18 -0.60 4.30
C LYS A 115 -19.07 -0.75 2.78
N ASN A 116 -19.52 0.27 2.06
CA ASN A 116 -19.33 0.34 0.61
C ASN A 116 -17.92 0.86 0.29
N LEU A 117 -16.93 -0.03 0.34
CA LEU A 117 -15.53 0.29 0.09
C LEU A 117 -15.30 0.86 -1.32
N ILE A 118 -16.07 0.38 -2.30
CA ILE A 118 -15.99 0.84 -3.70
C ILE A 118 -16.30 2.34 -3.78
N ALA A 119 -17.35 2.79 -3.09
CA ALA A 119 -17.71 4.20 -3.07
C ALA A 119 -16.66 5.10 -2.37
N GLU A 120 -15.89 4.55 -1.43
CA GLU A 120 -14.83 5.29 -0.73
C GLU A 120 -13.59 5.49 -1.58
N VAL A 121 -13.24 4.51 -2.42
CA VAL A 121 -12.06 4.57 -3.30
C VAL A 121 -12.37 5.08 -4.71
N SER A 122 -13.64 5.13 -5.10
CA SER A 122 -14.05 5.61 -6.43
C SER A 122 -13.82 7.12 -6.58
N THR A 123 -13.44 7.52 -7.80
CA THR A 123 -13.37 8.93 -8.17
C THR A 123 -14.76 9.56 -8.10
N LYS A 124 -14.84 10.75 -7.49
CA LYS A 124 -16.10 11.51 -7.34
C LYS A 124 -16.44 12.33 -8.57
N VAL A 125 -15.45 12.57 -9.41
CA VAL A 125 -15.54 13.39 -10.63
C VAL A 125 -15.04 12.56 -11.79
N LYS A 126 -15.70 12.72 -12.95
CA LYS A 126 -15.25 12.09 -14.19
C LYS A 126 -13.95 12.73 -14.64
N ILE A 127 -12.90 11.93 -14.74
CA ILE A 127 -11.60 12.36 -15.27
C ILE A 127 -11.50 11.78 -16.69
N PRO A 128 -11.53 12.61 -17.74
CA PRO A 128 -11.42 12.12 -19.10
C PRO A 128 -9.96 11.74 -19.40
N PHE A 129 -9.72 10.46 -19.71
CA PHE A 129 -8.47 10.00 -20.29
C PHE A 129 -8.67 9.84 -21.80
N SER A 130 -7.95 10.60 -22.62
CA SER A 130 -8.08 10.46 -24.08
C SER A 130 -7.42 9.16 -24.56
N LEU A 131 -7.97 8.56 -25.61
CA LEU A 131 -7.45 7.32 -26.21
C LEU A 131 -5.99 7.44 -26.66
N GLU A 132 -5.58 8.61 -27.17
CA GLU A 132 -4.18 8.89 -27.52
C GLU A 132 -3.26 8.84 -26.29
N THR A 133 -3.77 9.27 -25.12
CA THR A 133 -3.06 9.23 -23.84
C THR A 133 -2.90 7.80 -23.32
N LEU A 134 -3.93 6.97 -23.46
CA LEU A 134 -3.89 5.56 -23.07
C LEU A 134 -2.98 4.71 -23.99
N LEU A 135 -2.97 4.99 -25.29
CA LEU A 135 -2.11 4.30 -26.25
C LEU A 135 -0.62 4.59 -25.98
N LYS A 136 -0.27 5.85 -25.65
CA LYS A 136 1.09 6.21 -25.21
C LYS A 136 1.50 5.48 -23.93
N TYR A 137 0.58 5.36 -22.96
CA TYR A 137 0.82 4.67 -21.70
C TYR A 137 1.07 3.15 -21.90
N SER A 138 0.30 2.50 -22.78
CA SER A 138 0.50 1.08 -23.14
C SER A 138 1.86 0.84 -23.81
N SER A 139 2.35 1.77 -24.62
CA SER A 139 3.65 1.64 -25.29
C SER A 139 4.84 1.85 -24.34
N SER A 140 4.67 2.60 -23.24
CA SER A 140 5.73 2.83 -22.24
C SER A 140 5.97 1.63 -21.30
N PHE A 141 5.00 0.71 -21.18
CA PHE A 141 5.15 -0.53 -20.41
C PHE A 141 5.80 -1.68 -21.21
N CYS A 142 5.92 -1.56 -22.53
CA CYS A 142 6.71 -2.50 -23.32
C CYS A 142 8.19 -2.16 -23.15
N CYS A 143 8.85 -2.93 -22.27
CA CYS A 143 10.30 -2.94 -22.10
C CYS A 143 10.98 -3.00 -23.49
N PRO A 144 11.90 -2.08 -23.83
CA PRO A 144 12.73 -2.25 -25.01
C PRO A 144 13.71 -3.40 -24.73
N THR A 145 13.49 -4.54 -25.38
CA THR A 145 14.50 -5.60 -25.54
C THR A 145 15.64 -5.13 -26.42
#